data_AF-A0A7S3IAS6-F1
#
_entry.id   AF-A0A7S3IAS6-F1
#
_cell.length_a   1.000
_cell.length_b   1.000
_cell.length_c   1.000
_cell.angle_alpha   90.00
_cell.angle_beta   90.00
_cell.angle_gamma   90.00
#
_symmetry.space_group_name_H-M   'P 1'
#
loop_
_entity.id
_entity.type
_entity.pdbx_description
1 polymer ?
#
loop_
_entity_poly.entity_id
_entity_poly.type
_entity_poly.pdbx_seq_one_letter_code
_entity_poly.pdbx_strand_id
1 'polypeptide(L)'
;MRPGGTNYIYNISTGYHFKAPFGIEVVKGKAFNPYFDHMIIGMPRQLHDGLIDYPDGTPASTPQMAYDVSNFVAFIQRRDGRKRPDKKIRNYMVMTGFCLFFPFKYFKTKAFYRNLLSVRWEMYSVRDGLYYKHFKTGQ
;
A
#
# COMPACT_ATOMS: atom_id res chain seq x y z
N MET A 1 -9.82 10.79 7.29
CA MET A 1 -8.87 11.89 7.00
C MET A 1 -9.34 12.55 5.72
N ARG A 2 -9.23 13.89 5.63
CA ARG A 2 -9.39 14.56 4.34
C ARG A 2 -8.34 14.02 3.34
N PRO A 3 -8.62 14.04 2.02
CA PRO A 3 -7.62 13.70 1.01
C PRO A 3 -6.31 14.44 1.29
N GLY A 4 -5.17 13.74 1.25
CA GLY A 4 -3.87 14.32 1.60
C GLY A 4 -3.43 14.18 3.06
N GLY A 5 -4.32 13.82 3.99
CA GLY A 5 -3.94 13.42 5.37
C GLY A 5 -3.09 14.48 6.10
N THR A 6 -1.89 14.10 6.53
CA THR A 6 -0.94 14.99 7.21
C THR A 6 -0.56 16.20 6.33
N ASN A 7 -0.32 15.97 5.03
CA ASN A 7 0.09 17.02 4.09
C ASN A 7 -0.99 18.10 3.94
N TYR A 8 -2.26 17.70 4.02
CA TYR A 8 -3.37 18.65 3.96
C TYR A 8 -3.36 19.63 5.14
N ILE A 9 -3.12 19.13 6.36
CA ILE A 9 -3.05 19.96 7.58
C ILE A 9 -1.85 20.90 7.51
N TYR A 10 -0.70 20.38 7.08
CA TYR A 10 0.52 21.17 6.87
C TYR A 10 0.28 22.30 5.86
N ASN A 11 -0.23 21.97 4.67
CA ASN A 11 -0.46 22.92 3.59
C ASN A 11 -1.49 23.99 3.96
N ILE A 12 -2.56 23.65 4.68
CA ILE A 12 -3.51 24.67 5.16
C ILE A 12 -2.84 25.62 6.15
N SER A 13 -2.04 25.09 7.07
CA SER A 13 -1.43 25.92 8.12
C SER A 13 -0.40 26.89 7.54
N THR A 14 0.31 26.51 6.48
CA THR A 14 1.31 27.35 5.78
C THR A 14 0.72 28.13 4.60
N GLY A 15 -0.48 27.82 4.12
CA GLY A 15 -1.07 28.37 2.90
C GLY A 15 -1.61 29.80 2.97
N TYR A 16 -1.53 30.47 4.12
CA TYR A 16 -2.12 31.81 4.33
C TYR A 16 -1.33 32.96 3.69
N HIS A 17 -0.16 32.68 3.10
CA HIS A 17 0.65 33.69 2.41
C HIS A 17 0.14 34.04 1.01
N PHE A 18 -0.70 33.18 0.42
CA PHE A 18 -1.25 33.42 -0.90
C PHE A 18 -2.39 34.45 -0.85
N LYS A 19 -2.45 35.32 -1.85
CA LYS A 19 -3.55 36.26 -2.05
C LYS A 19 -4.58 35.67 -3.01
N ALA A 20 -5.83 36.08 -2.85
CA ALA A 20 -6.90 35.68 -3.77
C ALA A 20 -6.56 36.16 -5.20
N PRO A 21 -6.65 35.28 -6.22
CA PRO A 21 -6.50 35.68 -7.61
C PRO A 21 -7.63 36.61 -8.04
N PHE A 22 -7.44 37.28 -9.19
CA PHE A 22 -8.41 38.24 -9.72
C PHE A 22 -9.80 37.60 -9.89
N GLY A 23 -10.84 38.26 -9.38
CA GLY A 23 -12.23 37.80 -9.47
C GLY A 23 -12.76 36.96 -8.29
N ILE A 24 -11.93 36.64 -7.28
CA ILE A 24 -12.40 35.97 -6.06
C ILE A 24 -12.58 37.01 -4.94
N GLU A 25 -13.83 37.32 -4.61
CA GLU A 25 -14.16 38.17 -3.46
C GLU A 25 -14.16 37.35 -2.16
N VAL A 26 -13.24 37.70 -1.26
CA VAL A 26 -13.22 37.12 0.09
C VAL A 26 -14.17 37.90 0.97
N VAL A 27 -15.25 37.25 1.40
CA VAL A 27 -16.23 37.84 2.32
C VAL A 27 -15.55 38.30 3.62
N LYS A 28 -15.95 39.47 4.13
CA LYS A 28 -15.44 40.03 5.39
C LYS A 28 -15.51 38.99 6.52
N GLY A 29 -14.38 38.79 7.22
CA GLY A 29 -14.24 37.81 8.30
C GLY A 29 -13.83 36.41 7.85
N LYS A 30 -13.65 36.17 6.55
CA LYS A 30 -13.04 34.95 6.01
C LYS A 30 -11.63 35.24 5.50
N ALA A 31 -10.83 34.18 5.37
CA ALA A 31 -9.48 34.21 4.84
C ALA A 31 -9.39 33.39 3.55
N PHE A 32 -8.46 33.77 2.67
CA PHE A 32 -8.15 33.01 1.47
C PHE A 32 -7.07 31.96 1.78
N ASN A 33 -7.27 30.73 1.31
CA ASN A 33 -6.28 29.67 1.38
C ASN A 33 -6.48 28.69 0.20
N PRO A 34 -5.50 28.55 -0.72
CA PRO A 34 -5.67 27.74 -1.93
C PRO A 34 -5.80 26.24 -1.67
N TYR A 35 -5.39 25.76 -0.49
CA TYR A 35 -5.49 24.35 -0.11
C TYR A 35 -6.81 23.99 0.58
N PHE A 36 -7.63 24.99 0.91
CA PHE A 36 -8.96 24.77 1.44
C PHE A 36 -9.97 24.58 0.31
N ASP A 37 -11.00 23.80 0.58
CA ASP A 37 -12.07 23.60 -0.40
C ASP A 37 -12.78 24.94 -0.66
N HIS A 38 -13.05 25.24 -1.94
CA HIS A 38 -13.54 26.55 -2.38
C HIS A 38 -12.65 27.76 -2.04
N MET A 39 -11.39 27.53 -1.65
CA MET A 39 -10.36 28.54 -1.38
C MET A 39 -10.65 29.59 -0.28
N ILE A 40 -11.84 29.60 0.31
CA ILE A 40 -12.25 30.56 1.34
C ILE A 40 -12.51 29.81 2.64
N ILE A 41 -11.69 30.09 3.66
CA ILE A 41 -11.76 29.47 4.97
C ILE A 41 -12.22 30.47 6.03
N GLY A 42 -13.05 30.05 6.99
CA GLY A 42 -13.48 30.88 8.12
C GLY A 42 -12.44 30.97 9.25
N MET A 43 -11.30 30.31 9.11
CA MET A 43 -10.22 30.29 10.10
C MET A 43 -9.17 31.35 9.73
N PRO A 44 -8.83 32.30 10.61
CA PRO A 44 -7.69 33.18 10.38
C PRO A 44 -6.37 32.40 10.52
N ARG A 45 -5.28 32.98 10.01
CA ARG A 45 -3.93 32.41 10.19
C ARG A 45 -3.65 32.26 11.70
N GLN A 46 -3.24 31.06 12.11
CA GLN A 46 -2.97 30.73 13.52
C GLN A 46 -1.48 30.69 13.84
N LEU A 47 -0.64 30.30 12.88
CA LEU A 47 0.79 30.10 13.10
C LEU A 47 1.59 31.31 12.60
N HIS A 48 2.42 31.86 13.48
CA HIS A 48 3.34 32.97 13.23
C HIS A 48 4.74 32.58 13.67
N ASP A 49 5.76 33.09 13.01
CA ASP A 49 7.14 32.81 13.39
C ASP A 49 7.41 33.33 14.81
N GLY A 50 8.06 32.52 15.64
CA GLY A 50 8.36 32.85 17.04
C GLY A 50 7.15 32.81 17.99
N LEU A 51 6.06 32.13 17.62
CA LEU A 51 4.87 32.03 18.47
C LEU A 51 5.11 31.27 19.78
N ILE A 52 6.03 30.30 19.77
CA ILE A 52 6.38 29.46 20.91
C ILE A 52 7.90 29.30 20.99
N ASP A 53 8.40 29.01 22.19
CA ASP A 53 9.80 28.63 22.39
C ASP A 53 9.88 27.11 22.60
N TYR A 54 10.60 26.42 21.72
CA TYR A 54 10.80 24.99 21.86
C TYR A 54 11.87 24.68 22.93
N PRO A 55 11.67 23.65 23.77
CA PRO A 55 12.60 23.30 24.85
C PRO A 55 13.93 22.72 24.35
N ASP A 56 13.98 22.26 23.09
CA ASP A 56 15.17 21.70 22.44
C ASP A 56 16.00 22.75 21.67
N GLY A 57 15.58 24.02 21.71
CA GLY A 57 16.24 25.11 21.00
C GLY A 57 15.97 25.13 19.49
N THR A 58 15.01 24.35 18.99
CA THR A 58 14.63 24.43 17.58
C THR A 58 13.98 25.78 17.25
N PRO A 59 14.30 26.38 16.09
CA PRO A 59 13.72 27.66 15.72
C PRO A 59 12.23 27.48 15.41
N ALA A 60 11.39 28.23 16.11
CA ALA A 60 9.93 28.18 15.97
C ALA A 60 9.43 28.91 14.72
N SER A 61 9.81 28.40 13.55
CA SER A 61 9.30 28.86 12.27
C SER A 61 7.89 28.29 11.99
N THR A 62 7.08 29.04 11.25
CA THR A 62 5.74 28.63 10.79
C THR A 62 5.74 27.23 10.14
N PRO A 63 6.64 26.88 9.20
CA PRO A 63 6.69 25.53 8.63
C PRO A 63 7.07 24.45 9.66
N GLN A 64 7.99 24.73 10.60
CA GLN A 64 8.37 23.78 11.63
C GLN A 64 7.19 23.46 12.55
N MET A 65 6.51 24.48 13.07
CA MET A 65 5.32 24.30 13.91
C MET A 65 4.19 23.58 13.17
N ALA A 66 3.95 23.91 11.89
CA ALA A 66 2.96 23.24 11.08
C ALA A 66 3.28 21.74 10.89
N TYR A 67 4.56 21.42 10.69
CA TYR A 67 5.03 20.04 10.57
C TYR A 67 4.78 19.26 11.86
N ASP A 68 5.15 19.81 13.01
CA ASP A 68 5.00 19.16 14.31
C ASP A 68 3.54 18.92 14.67
N VAL A 69 2.68 19.94 14.50
CA VAL A 69 1.23 19.80 14.74
C VAL A 69 0.61 18.76 13.82
N SER A 70 0.95 18.76 12.54
CA SER A 70 0.41 17.80 11.58
C SER A 70 0.81 16.36 11.92
N ASN A 71 2.05 16.15 12.35
CA ASN A 71 2.56 14.85 12.78
C ASN A 71 1.94 14.40 14.10
N PHE A 72 1.76 15.31 15.05
CA PHE A 72 1.09 15.02 16.32
C PHE A 72 -0.36 14.56 16.08
N VAL A 73 -1.12 15.28 15.25
CA VAL A 73 -2.48 14.88 14.89
C VAL A 73 -2.48 13.52 14.18
N ALA A 74 -1.55 13.26 13.27
CA ALA A 74 -1.42 11.98 12.59
C ALA A 74 -1.07 10.84 13.58
N PHE A 75 -0.24 11.12 14.57
CA PHE A 75 0.12 10.18 15.64
C PHE A 75 -1.09 9.82 16.51
N ILE A 76 -1.84 10.82 16.99
CA ILE A 76 -3.06 10.60 17.80
C ILE A 76 -4.08 9.77 16.99
N GLN A 77 -4.29 10.10 15.72
CA GLN A 77 -5.20 9.34 14.86
C GLN A 77 -4.78 7.88 14.64
N ARG A 78 -3.47 7.59 14.62
CA ARG A 78 -2.96 6.20 14.54
C ARG A 78 -3.09 5.47 15.87
N ARG A 79 -2.96 6.17 16.99
CA ARG A 79 -3.10 5.60 18.35
C ARG A 79 -4.55 5.20 18.65
N ASP A 80 -5.51 5.99 18.18
CA ASP A 80 -6.96 5.83 18.42
C ASP A 80 -7.61 4.65 17.67
N GLY A 81 -6.87 3.56 17.43
CA GLY A 81 -7.44 2.31 16.91
C GLY A 81 -7.69 2.25 15.40
N ARG A 82 -7.42 3.30 14.61
CA ARG A 82 -7.34 3.18 13.12
C ARG A 82 -6.07 2.46 12.67
N LYS A 83 -5.75 1.32 13.28
CA LYS A 83 -4.81 0.37 12.69
C LYS A 83 -5.54 -0.28 11.52
N ARG A 84 -5.41 0.28 10.32
CA ARG A 84 -5.75 -0.50 9.12
C ARG A 84 -4.89 -1.76 9.18
N PRO A 85 -5.47 -2.97 9.25
CA PRO A 85 -4.69 -4.19 9.29
C PRO A 85 -4.08 -4.52 7.93
N ASP A 86 -3.80 -3.52 7.09
CA ASP A 86 -3.29 -3.67 5.72
C ASP A 86 -2.02 -4.52 5.70
N LYS A 87 -1.12 -4.35 6.68
CA LYS A 87 0.08 -5.18 6.79
C LYS A 87 -0.24 -6.63 7.13
N LYS A 88 -1.19 -6.88 8.03
CA LYS A 88 -1.61 -8.24 8.41
C LYS A 88 -2.36 -8.92 7.26
N ILE A 89 -3.32 -8.23 6.64
CA ILE A 89 -4.10 -8.73 5.50
C ILE A 89 -3.19 -9.03 4.31
N ARG A 90 -2.28 -8.11 3.98
CA ARG A 90 -1.29 -8.33 2.90
C ARG A 90 -0.42 -9.55 3.17
N ASN A 91 0.05 -9.72 4.41
CA ASN A 91 0.82 -10.89 4.79
C ASN A 91 -0.01 -12.19 4.64
N TYR A 92 -1.28 -12.19 5.08
CA TYR A 92 -2.16 -13.34 4.89
C TYR A 92 -2.40 -13.64 3.41
N MET A 93 -2.67 -12.65 2.56
CA MET A 93 -2.88 -12.87 1.12
C MET A 93 -1.65 -13.50 0.45
N VAL A 94 -0.45 -13.03 0.80
CA VAL A 94 0.79 -13.59 0.27
C VAL A 94 0.99 -15.02 0.76
N MET A 95 0.80 -15.29 2.05
CA MET A 95 0.94 -16.63 2.63
C MET A 95 -0.07 -17.62 2.02
N THR A 96 -1.33 -17.24 1.89
CA THR A 96 -2.37 -18.08 1.28
C THR A 96 -2.10 -18.29 -0.22
N GLY A 97 -1.63 -17.26 -0.93
CA GLY A 97 -1.24 -17.38 -2.34
C GLY A 97 -0.15 -18.43 -2.56
N PHE A 98 0.93 -18.39 -1.78
CA PHE A 98 1.99 -19.41 -1.83
C PHE A 98 1.49 -20.79 -1.40
N CYS A 99 0.73 -20.86 -0.31
CA CYS A 99 0.18 -22.11 0.21
C CYS A 99 -0.72 -22.82 -0.82
N LEU A 100 -1.40 -22.10 -1.70
CA LEU A 100 -2.17 -22.69 -2.79
C LEU A 100 -1.28 -23.00 -4.00
N PHE A 101 -0.46 -22.06 -4.47
CA PHE A 101 0.31 -22.24 -5.71
C PHE A 101 1.27 -23.44 -5.68
N PHE A 102 2.00 -23.64 -4.57
CA PHE A 102 3.01 -24.70 -4.47
C PHE A 102 2.43 -26.12 -4.57
N PRO A 103 1.42 -26.54 -3.77
CA PRO A 103 0.86 -27.88 -3.86
C PRO A 103 0.15 -28.12 -5.19
N PHE A 104 -0.61 -27.15 -5.71
CA PHE A 104 -1.26 -27.29 -7.02
C PHE A 104 -0.25 -27.55 -8.14
N LYS A 105 0.86 -26.80 -8.16
CA LYS A 105 1.97 -27.02 -9.10
C LYS A 105 2.59 -28.41 -8.91
N TYR A 106 2.92 -28.78 -7.67
CA TYR A 106 3.53 -30.09 -7.36
C TYR A 106 2.64 -31.26 -7.79
N PHE A 107 1.35 -31.24 -7.47
CA PHE A 107 0.42 -32.31 -7.83
C PHE A 107 0.26 -32.45 -9.34
N LYS A 108 0.15 -31.34 -10.08
CA LYS A 108 0.08 -31.37 -11.56
C LYS A 108 1.34 -31.98 -12.17
N THR A 109 2.51 -31.52 -11.74
CA THR A 109 3.79 -32.05 -12.22
C THR A 109 3.94 -33.52 -11.87
N LYS A 110 3.64 -33.94 -10.64
CA LYS A 110 3.71 -35.34 -10.20
C LYS A 110 2.74 -36.23 -10.99
N ALA A 111 1.51 -35.77 -11.24
CA ALA A 111 0.54 -36.52 -12.04
C ALA A 111 1.04 -36.74 -13.48
N PHE A 112 1.62 -35.70 -14.11
CA PHE A 112 2.21 -35.81 -15.44
C PHE A 112 3.35 -36.83 -15.49
N TYR A 113 4.30 -36.78 -14.56
CA TYR A 113 5.41 -37.74 -14.51
C TYR A 113 4.93 -39.18 -14.26
N ARG A 114 3.89 -39.38 -13.45
CA ARG A 114 3.30 -40.72 -13.24
C ARG A 114 2.71 -41.30 -14.52
N ASN A 115 1.96 -40.49 -15.28
CA ASN A 115 1.40 -40.91 -16.56
C ASN A 115 2.51 -41.22 -17.59
N LEU A 116 3.56 -40.40 -17.64
CA LEU A 116 4.68 -40.64 -18.56
C LEU A 116 5.44 -41.92 -18.22
N LEU A 117 5.61 -42.20 -16.92
CA LEU A 117 6.21 -43.46 -16.46
C LEU A 117 5.32 -44.66 -16.77
N SER A 118 4.01 -44.60 -16.53
CA SER A 118 3.11 -45.74 -16.82
C SER A 118 3.11 -46.10 -18.29
N VAL A 119 3.01 -45.10 -19.19
CA VAL A 119 3.11 -45.31 -20.64
C VAL A 119 4.46 -45.92 -21.03
N ARG A 120 5.56 -45.50 -20.39
CA ARG A 120 6.88 -46.11 -20.63
C ARG A 120 6.93 -47.58 -20.22
N TRP A 121 6.35 -47.93 -19.07
CA TRP A 121 6.28 -49.32 -18.60
C TRP A 121 5.39 -50.19 -19.49
N GLU A 122 4.26 -49.66 -19.95
CA GLU A 122 3.39 -50.34 -20.93
C GLU A 122 4.15 -50.62 -22.23
N MET A 123 4.89 -49.64 -22.76
CA MET A 123 5.68 -49.82 -23.97
C MET A 123 6.79 -50.87 -23.80
N TYR A 124 7.48 -50.90 -22.66
CA TYR A 124 8.45 -51.97 -22.37
C TYR A 124 7.78 -53.33 -22.22
N SER A 125 6.61 -53.42 -21.58
CA SER A 125 5.88 -54.68 -21.45
C SER A 125 5.45 -55.25 -22.81
N VAL A 126 5.03 -54.38 -23.74
CA VAL A 126 4.69 -54.76 -25.12
C VAL A 126 5.93 -55.15 -25.90
N ARG A 127 7.00 -54.35 -25.83
CA ARG A 127 8.28 -54.66 -26.49
C ARG A 127 8.84 -55.98 -26.00
N ASP A 128 8.99 -56.16 -24.70
CA ASP A 128 9.60 -57.35 -24.10
C ASP A 128 8.69 -58.58 -24.27
N GLY A 129 7.36 -58.39 -24.28
CA GLY A 129 6.41 -59.45 -24.64
C GLY A 129 6.49 -59.87 -26.12
N LEU A 130 6.64 -58.91 -27.04
CA LEU A 130 6.92 -59.17 -28.46
C LEU A 130 8.28 -59.83 -28.65
N TYR A 131 9.34 -59.32 -28.00
CA TYR A 131 10.70 -59.86 -28.05
C TYR A 131 10.76 -61.28 -27.49
N TYR A 132 10.09 -61.54 -26.36
CA TYR A 132 10.00 -62.86 -25.75
C TYR A 132 9.30 -63.86 -26.68
N LYS A 133 8.23 -63.45 -27.37
CA LYS A 133 7.58 -64.27 -28.39
C LYS A 133 8.52 -64.54 -29.57
N HIS A 134 9.14 -63.51 -30.14
CA HIS A 134 10.06 -63.64 -31.28
C HIS A 134 11.19 -64.64 -31.00
N PHE A 135 11.79 -64.59 -29.80
CA PHE A 135 12.88 -65.49 -29.40
C PHE A 135 12.41 -66.93 -29.16
N LYS A 136 11.18 -67.14 -28.69
CA LYS A 136 10.65 -68.48 -28.35
C LYS A 136 10.03 -69.20 -29.54
N THR A 137 9.46 -68.47 -30.51
CA THR A 137 8.82 -69.07 -31.70
C THR A 137 9.63 -68.96 -32.98
N GLY A 138 10.75 -68.22 -33.01
CA GLY A 138 11.73 -68.28 -34.11
C GLY A 138 11.20 -67.91 -35.51
N GLN A 139 10.10 -67.17 -35.59
CA GLN A 139 9.58 -66.54 -36.81
C GLN A 139 9.67 -65.04 -36.66
#